data_AF-A0A9E2FL12-F1
#
_entry.id   AF-A0A9E2FL12-F1
#
_cell.length_a   1.000
_cell.length_b   1.000
_cell.length_c   1.000
_cell.angle_alpha   90.00
_cell.angle_beta   90.00
_cell.angle_gamma   90.00
#
_symmetry.space_group_name_H-M   'P 1'
#
loop_
_entity.id
_entity.type
_entity.pdbx_description
1 polymer ?
#
loop_
_entity_poly.entity_id
_entity_poly.type
_entity_poly.pdbx_seq_one_letter_code
_entity_poly.pdbx_strand_id
1 'polypeptide(L)'
;PADEWDRLHHYCIYQEDFLENILALSIGYIYEIWHDKTRFHEILNSVLNLVENVLDRNVSFIPDVIKELPAVVREDIWIAVYNSIYDSYAAEKASKLAYELSITIRNKFKHIFKTERDEGIIKMRVAGASFEAAGQEYGLSRERIRQIERKMLRRFNHFLSRTKPHYILQTFTQNNILLSVDDIQGHLGELSGIFIYFLKQCNSKAVLCSNELNGFIIGDSSWYIQLIEYIDTLPDMFEASDLELYVSSFMAESKIKVDSNLVYKLILVKYNSTGSFFSKKKLNKANIYMAVLKKYYPNGIKLFDDFEMMRFRNYAKDLFGNVELPENDRTICARIAELTVLCGRGKYILPDQIRLDEELLNNIHQFITDSDRNIIMFSELFERFKSELIDKTSINNRFYLQGVLRYKYENKFFFTKDTLIKDINSEQGITLSIAIEAFIKEQGRIVTKDEIREEFS
;
A
#
# COMPACT_ATOMS: atom_id res chain seq x y z
N PRO A 1 -9.90 29.90 34.10
CA PRO A 1 -10.56 28.58 33.98
C PRO A 1 -10.81 28.16 32.52
N ALA A 2 -11.45 29.00 31.69
CA ALA A 2 -11.68 28.68 30.27
C ALA A 2 -10.35 28.60 29.47
N ASP A 3 -9.45 29.56 29.66
CA ASP A 3 -8.15 29.59 28.97
C ASP A 3 -7.21 28.42 29.35
N GLU A 4 -7.42 27.77 30.49
CA GLU A 4 -6.67 26.57 30.88
C GLU A 4 -7.20 25.31 30.19
N TRP A 5 -8.52 25.23 29.94
CA TRP A 5 -9.11 24.12 29.20
C TRP A 5 -8.75 24.14 27.73
N ASP A 6 -8.66 25.31 27.10
CA ASP A 6 -8.17 25.44 25.71
C ASP A 6 -6.72 24.97 25.56
N ARG A 7 -5.90 25.19 26.60
CA ARG A 7 -4.51 24.73 26.64
C ARG A 7 -4.42 23.21 26.87
N LEU A 8 -5.32 22.61 27.67
CA LEU A 8 -5.38 21.16 27.90
C LEU A 8 -5.99 20.40 26.71
N HIS A 9 -6.90 21.02 25.96
CA HIS A 9 -7.44 20.50 24.71
C HIS A 9 -6.37 20.19 23.66
N HIS A 10 -5.30 20.97 23.62
CA HIS A 10 -4.13 20.73 22.76
C HIS A 10 -3.39 19.43 23.06
N TYR A 11 -3.56 18.89 24.28
CA TYR A 11 -3.03 17.60 24.72
C TYR A 11 -4.11 16.51 24.79
N CYS A 12 -5.26 16.75 24.15
CA CYS A 12 -6.41 15.84 24.12
C CYS A 12 -7.00 15.51 25.50
N ILE A 13 -6.95 16.47 26.43
CA ILE A 13 -7.59 16.37 27.75
C ILE A 13 -8.84 17.24 27.75
N TYR A 14 -10.01 16.60 27.85
CA TYR A 14 -11.32 17.25 27.76
C TYR A 14 -11.96 17.38 29.14
N GLN A 15 -12.83 18.38 29.31
CA GLN A 15 -13.52 18.63 30.58
C GLN A 15 -14.44 17.46 31.00
N GLU A 16 -14.86 16.66 30.03
CA GLU A 16 -15.73 15.47 30.18
C GLU A 16 -14.93 14.22 30.63
N ASP A 17 -13.59 14.25 30.57
CA ASP A 17 -12.75 13.09 30.83
C ASP A 17 -12.69 12.76 32.32
N PHE A 18 -12.90 11.49 32.66
CA PHE A 18 -12.74 11.02 34.03
C PHE A 18 -11.29 11.20 34.49
N LEU A 19 -11.12 11.68 35.73
CA LEU A 19 -9.81 11.98 36.34
C LEU A 19 -8.80 10.82 36.20
N GLU A 20 -9.29 9.59 36.24
CA GLU A 20 -8.50 8.35 36.09
C GLU A 20 -7.90 8.18 34.68
N ASN A 21 -8.60 8.65 33.64
CA ASN A 21 -8.12 8.64 32.25
C ASN A 21 -7.11 9.76 31.98
N ILE A 22 -7.35 10.94 32.58
CA ILE A 22 -6.43 12.09 32.50
C ILE A 22 -5.10 11.73 33.18
N LEU A 23 -5.14 11.10 34.36
CA LEU A 23 -3.95 10.65 35.08
C LEU A 23 -3.19 9.55 34.31
N ALA A 24 -3.88 8.58 33.69
CA ALA A 24 -3.23 7.52 32.91
C ALA A 24 -2.41 8.05 31.73
N LEU A 25 -2.97 9.02 30.99
CA LEU A 25 -2.31 9.65 29.84
C LEU A 25 -1.17 10.58 30.27
N SER A 26 -1.35 11.31 31.39
CA SER A 26 -0.36 12.24 31.92
C SER A 26 0.86 11.54 32.52
N ILE A 27 0.66 10.43 33.23
CA ILE A 27 1.75 9.69 33.90
C ILE A 27 2.68 9.01 32.89
N GLY A 28 2.13 8.47 31.78
CA GLY A 28 2.93 7.92 30.69
C GLY A 28 3.80 8.96 29.99
N TYR A 29 3.25 10.16 29.77
CA TYR A 29 3.95 11.28 29.14
C TYR A 29 5.06 11.88 30.05
N ILE A 30 4.79 12.05 31.35
CA ILE A 30 5.77 12.59 32.31
C ILE A 30 6.94 11.60 32.50
N TYR A 31 6.71 10.29 32.39
CA TYR A 31 7.76 9.28 32.47
C TYR A 31 8.70 9.29 31.25
N GLU A 32 8.17 9.50 30.04
CA GLU A 32 8.99 9.59 28.82
C GLU A 32 9.92 10.82 28.80
N ILE A 33 9.55 11.91 29.48
CA ILE A 33 10.32 13.16 29.49
C ILE A 33 11.40 13.18 30.59
N TRP A 34 11.23 12.40 31.67
CA TRP A 34 12.10 12.46 32.84
C TRP A 34 12.92 11.19 33.04
N HIS A 35 14.21 11.24 32.67
CA HIS A 35 15.14 10.11 32.79
C HIS A 35 15.66 9.83 34.22
N ASP A 36 15.24 10.61 35.23
CA ASP A 36 15.63 10.44 36.64
C ASP A 36 14.48 9.84 37.46
N LYS A 37 14.64 8.55 37.79
CA LYS A 37 13.62 7.66 38.36
C LYS A 37 13.15 8.09 39.77
N THR A 38 14.06 8.60 40.60
CA THR A 38 13.74 8.95 42.00
C THR A 38 12.87 10.20 42.05
N ARG A 39 13.21 11.17 41.20
CA ARG A 39 12.51 12.46 41.11
C ARG A 39 11.12 12.34 40.50
N PHE A 40 10.94 11.45 39.54
CA PHE A 40 9.62 11.12 38.98
C PHE A 40 8.67 10.57 40.07
N HIS A 41 9.17 9.69 40.93
CA HIS A 41 8.38 9.10 42.01
C HIS A 41 7.95 10.13 43.06
N GLU A 42 8.83 11.08 43.39
CA GLU A 42 8.53 12.20 44.30
C GLU A 42 7.44 13.14 43.73
N ILE A 43 7.48 13.40 42.42
CA ILE A 43 6.50 14.25 41.74
C ILE A 43 5.14 13.55 41.67
N LEU A 44 5.11 12.26 41.30
CA LEU A 44 3.87 11.49 41.24
C LEU A 44 3.18 11.43 42.61
N ASN A 45 3.93 11.19 43.68
CA ASN A 45 3.42 11.19 45.05
C ASN A 45 2.96 12.59 45.50
N SER A 46 3.66 13.65 45.07
CA SER A 46 3.26 15.03 45.37
C SER A 46 1.95 15.41 44.67
N VAL A 47 1.74 14.98 43.42
CA VAL A 47 0.50 15.20 42.67
C VAL A 47 -0.67 14.42 43.27
N LEU A 48 -0.45 13.15 43.64
CA LEU A 48 -1.47 12.34 44.31
C LEU A 48 -1.87 12.95 45.66
N ASN A 49 -0.90 13.38 46.49
CA ASN A 49 -1.18 14.08 47.75
C ASN A 49 -1.96 15.39 47.55
N LEU A 50 -1.68 16.14 46.49
CA LEU A 50 -2.41 17.37 46.15
C LEU A 50 -3.87 17.07 45.80
N VAL A 51 -4.10 16.00 45.04
CA VAL A 51 -5.43 15.53 44.67
C VAL A 51 -6.19 14.98 45.87
N GLU A 52 -5.52 14.25 46.78
CA GLU A 52 -6.10 13.76 48.04
C GLU A 52 -6.56 14.91 48.95
N ASN A 53 -5.73 15.94 49.08
CA ASN A 53 -6.05 17.13 49.89
C ASN A 53 -7.20 17.95 49.29
N VAL A 54 -7.31 18.04 47.97
CA VAL A 54 -8.42 18.75 47.30
C VAL A 54 -9.73 17.98 47.39
N LEU A 55 -9.68 16.64 47.43
CA LEU A 55 -10.86 15.78 47.47
C LEU A 55 -11.24 15.29 48.87
N ASP A 56 -10.46 15.65 49.90
CA ASP A 56 -10.57 15.25 51.30
C ASP A 56 -10.79 13.73 51.49
N ARG A 57 -10.08 12.93 50.68
CA ARG A 57 -10.09 11.47 50.71
C ARG A 57 -8.82 10.89 50.10
N ASN A 58 -8.39 9.72 50.55
CA ASN A 58 -7.26 9.00 49.94
C ASN A 58 -7.58 8.57 48.50
N VAL A 59 -6.61 8.74 47.59
CA VAL A 59 -6.70 8.48 46.16
C VAL A 59 -5.49 7.64 45.76
N SER A 60 -5.73 6.38 45.39
CA SER A 60 -4.71 5.49 44.82
C SER A 60 -4.98 5.27 43.33
N PHE A 61 -3.92 5.31 42.51
CA PHE A 61 -4.01 5.09 41.07
C PHE A 61 -4.10 3.58 40.79
N ILE A 62 -5.33 3.07 40.66
CA ILE A 62 -5.60 1.68 40.29
C ILE A 62 -6.76 1.69 39.27
N PRO A 63 -6.52 1.32 37.99
CA PRO A 63 -7.58 1.14 37.02
C PRO A 63 -8.69 0.24 37.60
N ASP A 64 -9.95 0.62 37.47
CA ASP A 64 -11.08 -0.04 38.14
C ASP A 64 -11.19 -1.56 37.89
N VAL A 65 -10.60 -2.06 36.80
CA VAL A 65 -10.49 -3.50 36.48
C VAL A 65 -9.60 -4.26 37.48
N ILE A 66 -8.60 -3.58 38.06
CA ILE A 66 -7.65 -4.15 39.02
C ILE A 66 -8.23 -4.11 40.45
N LYS A 67 -9.16 -3.20 40.76
CA LYS A 67 -9.81 -3.12 42.10
C LYS A 67 -10.66 -4.36 42.43
N GLU A 68 -11.18 -5.08 41.43
CA GLU A 68 -11.94 -6.33 41.63
C GLU A 68 -11.06 -7.58 41.83
N LEU A 69 -9.73 -7.46 41.77
CA LEU A 69 -8.79 -8.58 41.93
C LEU A 69 -8.27 -8.68 43.39
N PRO A 70 -7.96 -9.89 43.88
CA PRO A 70 -7.36 -10.10 45.20
C PRO A 70 -6.07 -9.28 45.36
N ALA A 71 -5.80 -8.75 46.56
CA ALA A 71 -4.69 -7.82 46.81
C ALA A 71 -3.32 -8.29 46.29
N VAL A 72 -3.02 -9.57 46.46
CA VAL A 72 -1.79 -10.23 45.97
C VAL A 72 -1.67 -10.16 44.44
N VAL A 73 -2.78 -10.37 43.74
CA VAL A 73 -2.85 -10.36 42.26
C VAL A 73 -2.72 -8.95 41.69
N ARG A 74 -3.20 -7.93 42.43
CA ARG A 74 -3.06 -6.51 42.04
C ARG A 74 -1.61 -6.08 42.01
N GLU A 75 -0.85 -6.47 43.03
CA GLU A 75 0.56 -6.14 43.20
C GLU A 75 1.42 -6.87 42.14
N ASP A 76 1.10 -8.14 41.85
CA ASP A 76 1.81 -8.91 40.83
C ASP A 76 1.52 -8.45 39.38
N ILE A 77 0.30 -7.97 39.07
CA ILE A 77 -0.03 -7.35 37.78
C ILE A 77 0.67 -6.02 37.60
N TRP A 78 0.71 -5.20 38.65
CA TRP A 78 1.46 -3.94 38.63
C TRP A 78 2.94 -4.18 38.36
N ILE A 79 3.52 -5.19 39.03
CA ILE A 79 4.91 -5.62 38.85
C ILE A 79 5.14 -6.20 37.45
N ALA A 80 4.21 -6.96 36.86
CA ALA A 80 4.37 -7.53 35.52
C ALA A 80 4.26 -6.50 34.40
N VAL A 81 3.37 -5.50 34.52
CA VAL A 81 3.27 -4.38 33.58
C VAL A 81 4.46 -3.44 33.71
N TYR A 82 4.95 -3.23 34.94
CA TYR A 82 6.13 -2.41 35.23
C TYR A 82 7.45 -3.09 34.79
N ASN A 83 7.54 -4.43 34.91
CA ASN A 83 8.76 -5.19 34.63
C ASN A 83 8.81 -5.87 33.25
N SER A 84 7.74 -5.85 32.45
CA SER A 84 7.83 -6.22 31.02
C SER A 84 8.75 -5.26 30.22
N ILE A 85 9.12 -4.16 30.85
CA ILE A 85 10.06 -3.15 30.36
C ILE A 85 11.52 -3.47 30.77
N TYR A 86 11.80 -4.41 31.72
CA TYR A 86 13.16 -4.67 32.26
C TYR A 86 13.38 -6.11 32.78
N ASP A 87 14.44 -6.78 32.32
CA ASP A 87 15.12 -8.00 32.83
C ASP A 87 14.57 -9.44 32.61
N SER A 88 15.49 -10.41 32.45
CA SER A 88 15.22 -11.83 32.14
C SER A 88 14.57 -12.62 33.29
N TYR A 89 14.79 -12.24 34.55
CA TYR A 89 14.11 -12.80 35.72
C TYR A 89 12.64 -12.34 35.82
N ALA A 90 12.32 -11.18 35.22
CA ALA A 90 10.95 -10.67 35.16
C ALA A 90 10.11 -11.35 34.08
N ALA A 91 10.73 -11.82 32.99
CA ALA A 91 10.05 -12.54 31.92
C ALA A 91 9.37 -13.83 32.42
N GLU A 92 10.03 -14.59 33.31
CA GLU A 92 9.47 -15.81 33.91
C GLU A 92 8.27 -15.50 34.80
N LYS A 93 8.35 -14.45 35.64
CA LYS A 93 7.25 -14.01 36.50
C LYS A 93 6.07 -13.45 35.69
N ALA A 94 6.33 -12.65 34.66
CA ALA A 94 5.32 -12.14 33.75
C ALA A 94 4.65 -13.26 32.95
N SER A 95 5.41 -14.25 32.49
CA SER A 95 4.89 -15.43 31.80
C SER A 95 3.98 -16.26 32.70
N LYS A 96 4.38 -16.49 33.96
CA LYS A 96 3.56 -17.19 34.95
C LYS A 96 2.25 -16.45 35.22
N LEU A 97 2.30 -15.13 35.38
CA LEU A 97 1.10 -14.32 35.59
C LEU A 97 0.18 -14.30 34.36
N ALA A 98 0.75 -14.19 33.16
CA ALA A 98 0.01 -14.28 31.90
C ALA A 98 -0.73 -15.63 31.81
N TYR A 99 -0.07 -16.71 32.22
CA TYR A 99 -0.68 -18.04 32.28
C TYR A 99 -1.84 -18.12 33.29
N GLU A 100 -1.67 -17.60 34.51
CA GLU A 100 -2.71 -17.58 35.54
C GLU A 100 -3.93 -16.72 35.14
N LEU A 101 -3.69 -15.55 34.54
CA LEU A 101 -4.74 -14.70 33.99
C LEU A 101 -5.43 -15.37 32.80
N SER A 102 -4.69 -16.07 31.94
CA SER A 102 -5.27 -16.85 30.84
C SER A 102 -6.17 -17.98 31.36
N ILE A 103 -5.79 -18.67 32.45
CA ILE A 103 -6.67 -19.65 33.12
C ILE A 103 -7.96 -18.97 33.61
N THR A 104 -7.83 -17.80 34.26
CA THR A 104 -8.97 -17.06 34.78
C THR A 104 -9.93 -16.63 33.65
N ILE A 105 -9.39 -16.12 32.55
CA ILE A 105 -10.15 -15.75 31.35
C ILE A 105 -10.83 -17.00 30.76
N ARG A 106 -10.11 -18.11 30.61
CA ARG A 106 -10.67 -19.38 30.12
C ARG A 106 -11.83 -19.86 30.98
N ASN A 107 -11.69 -19.83 32.30
CA ASN A 107 -12.74 -20.25 33.23
C ASN A 107 -13.97 -19.33 33.12
N LYS A 108 -13.77 -18.01 33.15
CA LYS A 108 -14.86 -17.03 32.98
C LYS A 108 -15.54 -17.17 31.60
N PHE A 109 -14.76 -17.43 30.55
CA PHE A 109 -15.28 -17.64 29.20
C PHE A 109 -16.09 -18.95 29.12
N LYS A 110 -15.63 -20.03 29.76
CA LYS A 110 -16.37 -21.30 29.83
C LYS A 110 -17.73 -21.14 30.53
N HIS A 111 -17.82 -20.29 31.56
CA HIS A 111 -19.09 -20.00 32.25
C HIS A 111 -20.15 -19.27 31.40
N ILE A 112 -19.80 -18.79 30.20
CA ILE A 112 -20.77 -18.27 29.25
C ILE A 112 -21.72 -19.38 28.76
N PHE A 113 -21.19 -20.60 28.61
CA PHE A 113 -21.93 -21.77 28.22
C PHE A 113 -22.65 -22.33 29.45
N LYS A 114 -23.99 -22.40 29.39
CA LYS A 114 -24.80 -22.96 30.49
C LYS A 114 -24.97 -24.47 30.39
N THR A 115 -24.79 -25.02 29.20
CA THR A 115 -24.98 -26.44 28.91
C THR A 115 -23.93 -26.88 27.90
N GLU A 116 -23.51 -28.14 27.99
CA GLU A 116 -22.59 -28.75 27.01
C GLU A 116 -23.20 -28.73 25.60
N ARG A 117 -24.52 -28.87 25.49
CA ARG A 117 -25.25 -28.74 24.22
C ARG A 117 -25.05 -27.36 23.58
N ASP A 118 -25.15 -26.28 24.36
CA ASP A 118 -24.94 -24.93 23.83
C ASP A 118 -23.50 -24.78 23.30
N GLU A 119 -22.51 -25.30 24.03
CA GLU A 119 -21.11 -25.29 23.59
C GLU A 119 -20.88 -26.13 22.33
N GLY A 120 -21.45 -27.34 22.28
CA GLY A 120 -21.36 -28.26 21.14
C GLY A 120 -22.01 -27.69 19.87
N ILE A 121 -23.16 -27.03 20.00
CA ILE A 121 -23.81 -26.32 18.89
C ILE A 121 -22.86 -25.25 18.33
N ILE A 122 -22.23 -24.46 19.20
CA ILE A 122 -21.31 -23.41 18.76
C ILE A 122 -20.05 -24.02 18.12
N LYS A 123 -19.48 -25.10 18.66
CA LYS A 123 -18.36 -25.81 18.05
C LYS A 123 -18.67 -26.27 16.61
N MET A 124 -19.86 -26.79 16.34
CA MET A 124 -20.29 -27.12 14.97
C MET A 124 -20.37 -25.89 14.07
N ARG A 125 -20.87 -24.76 14.60
CA ARG A 125 -20.97 -23.49 13.85
C ARG A 125 -19.59 -22.92 13.52
N VAL A 126 -18.65 -22.98 14.45
CA VAL A 126 -17.23 -22.61 14.24
C VAL A 126 -16.60 -23.46 13.15
N ALA A 127 -16.91 -24.75 13.09
CA ALA A 127 -16.45 -25.66 12.03
C ALA A 127 -17.12 -25.43 10.66
N GLY A 128 -18.03 -24.44 10.55
CA GLY A 128 -18.68 -24.06 9.28
C GLY A 128 -20.01 -24.77 9.00
N ALA A 129 -20.53 -25.59 9.91
CA ALA A 129 -21.81 -26.29 9.70
C ALA A 129 -22.97 -25.29 9.57
N SER A 130 -23.91 -25.52 8.65
CA SER A 130 -25.10 -24.67 8.47
C SER A 130 -26.05 -24.75 9.67
N PHE A 131 -26.98 -23.79 9.80
CA PHE A 131 -28.01 -23.82 10.84
C PHE A 131 -28.92 -25.05 10.71
N GLU A 132 -29.10 -25.56 9.50
CA GLU A 132 -29.91 -26.76 9.22
C GLU A 132 -29.17 -28.02 9.65
N ALA A 133 -27.89 -28.13 9.31
CA ALA A 133 -27.05 -29.26 9.71
C ALA A 133 -26.92 -29.36 11.24
N ALA A 134 -26.64 -28.23 11.91
CA ALA A 134 -26.62 -28.20 13.37
C ALA A 134 -28.01 -28.48 14.00
N GLY A 135 -29.08 -28.09 13.31
CA GLY A 135 -30.44 -28.39 13.74
C GLY A 135 -30.75 -29.88 13.71
N GLN A 136 -30.39 -30.55 12.62
CA GLN A 136 -30.54 -32.00 12.46
C GLN A 136 -29.78 -32.77 13.53
N GLU A 137 -28.51 -32.43 13.76
CA GLU A 137 -27.66 -33.12 14.75
C GLU A 137 -28.23 -33.04 16.17
N TYR A 138 -28.72 -31.86 16.57
CA TYR A 138 -29.21 -31.63 17.93
C TYR A 138 -30.73 -31.80 18.09
N GLY A 139 -31.44 -32.23 17.05
CA GLY A 139 -32.91 -32.37 17.07
C GLY A 139 -33.66 -31.04 17.26
N LEU A 140 -33.12 -29.95 16.72
CA LEU A 140 -33.65 -28.59 16.84
C LEU A 140 -33.99 -28.00 15.47
N SER A 141 -34.93 -27.05 15.43
CA SER A 141 -35.17 -26.30 14.21
C SER A 141 -34.00 -25.37 13.89
N ARG A 142 -33.81 -25.08 12.59
CA ARG A 142 -32.85 -24.07 12.10
C ARG A 142 -32.94 -22.75 12.87
N GLU A 143 -34.18 -22.27 13.08
CA GLU A 143 -34.44 -21.04 13.80
C GLU A 143 -34.03 -21.13 15.28
N ARG A 144 -34.20 -22.30 15.90
CA ARG A 144 -33.76 -22.50 17.29
C ARG A 144 -32.24 -22.45 17.42
N ILE A 145 -31.49 -23.03 16.49
CA ILE A 145 -30.02 -22.91 16.46
C ILE A 145 -29.61 -21.43 16.34
N ARG A 146 -30.22 -20.69 15.42
CA ARG A 146 -29.96 -19.25 15.24
C ARG A 146 -30.19 -18.45 16.53
N GLN A 147 -31.27 -18.76 17.26
CA GLN A 147 -31.56 -18.13 18.55
C GLN A 147 -30.51 -18.46 19.62
N ILE A 148 -30.06 -19.71 19.70
CA ILE A 148 -29.00 -20.14 20.62
C ILE A 148 -27.71 -19.38 20.32
N GLU A 149 -27.30 -19.32 19.05
CA GLU A 149 -26.09 -18.60 18.63
C GLU A 149 -26.15 -17.11 19.00
N ARG A 150 -27.25 -16.43 18.67
CA ARG A 150 -27.46 -15.03 19.05
C ARG A 150 -27.42 -14.82 20.55
N LYS A 151 -27.98 -15.75 21.32
CA LYS A 151 -27.95 -15.70 22.79
C LYS A 151 -26.53 -15.85 23.32
N MET A 152 -25.72 -16.74 22.74
CA MET A 152 -24.32 -16.89 23.12
C MET A 152 -23.51 -15.65 22.76
N LEU A 153 -23.67 -15.10 21.55
CA LEU A 153 -23.02 -13.86 21.14
C LEU A 153 -23.35 -12.69 22.10
N ARG A 154 -24.61 -12.56 22.55
CA ARG A 154 -24.98 -11.55 23.55
C ARG A 154 -24.24 -11.71 24.88
N ARG A 155 -24.10 -12.94 25.37
CA ARG A 155 -23.34 -13.21 26.60
C ARG A 155 -21.84 -12.99 26.39
N PHE A 156 -21.32 -13.34 25.23
CA PHE A 156 -19.95 -13.03 24.84
C PHE A 156 -19.70 -11.52 24.86
N ASN A 157 -20.58 -10.72 24.27
CA ASN A 157 -20.46 -9.27 24.30
C ASN A 157 -20.45 -8.71 25.74
N HIS A 158 -21.29 -9.26 26.63
CA HIS A 158 -21.28 -8.87 28.05
C HIS A 158 -19.99 -9.27 28.77
N PHE A 159 -19.47 -10.47 28.48
CA PHE A 159 -18.17 -10.91 28.97
C PHE A 159 -17.05 -10.00 28.45
N LEU A 160 -17.07 -9.67 27.16
CA LEU A 160 -16.11 -8.82 26.49
C LEU A 160 -16.08 -7.42 27.11
N SER A 161 -17.26 -6.83 27.39
CA SER A 161 -17.37 -5.49 27.98
C SER A 161 -16.97 -5.45 29.46
N ARG A 162 -17.36 -6.47 30.24
CA ARG A 162 -17.13 -6.49 31.70
C ARG A 162 -15.72 -6.91 32.05
N THR A 163 -15.20 -7.95 31.40
CA THR A 163 -13.91 -8.54 31.74
C THR A 163 -12.76 -8.08 30.84
N LYS A 164 -13.08 -7.40 29.74
CA LYS A 164 -12.11 -6.84 28.78
C LYS A 164 -10.98 -7.85 28.40
N PRO A 165 -11.33 -9.11 28.09
CA PRO A 165 -10.34 -10.17 27.92
C PRO A 165 -9.44 -9.93 26.71
N HIS A 166 -9.93 -9.24 25.67
CA HIS A 166 -9.16 -8.86 24.49
C HIS A 166 -8.02 -7.88 24.82
N TYR A 167 -8.26 -6.90 25.69
CA TYR A 167 -7.19 -6.04 26.19
C TYR A 167 -6.20 -6.82 27.07
N ILE A 168 -6.69 -7.67 27.98
CA ILE A 168 -5.82 -8.45 28.86
C ILE A 168 -4.92 -9.38 28.03
N LEU A 169 -5.48 -10.13 27.08
CA LEU A 169 -4.72 -11.01 26.19
C LEU A 169 -3.69 -10.21 25.37
N GLN A 170 -4.07 -9.04 24.87
CA GLN A 170 -3.16 -8.15 24.15
C GLN A 170 -1.94 -7.73 24.98
N THR A 171 -2.10 -7.47 26.29
CA THR A 171 -0.97 -7.09 27.15
C THR A 171 0.10 -8.17 27.30
N PHE A 172 -0.20 -9.42 26.95
CA PHE A 172 0.78 -10.51 26.96
C PHE A 172 1.46 -10.73 25.61
N THR A 173 1.05 -9.98 24.60
CA THR A 173 1.67 -10.02 23.28
C THR A 173 2.80 -9.00 23.21
N GLN A 174 3.74 -9.21 22.29
CA GLN A 174 4.77 -8.21 21.99
C GLN A 174 4.19 -6.95 21.31
N ASN A 175 2.93 -7.01 20.86
CA ASN A 175 2.29 -5.99 20.05
C ASN A 175 1.03 -5.43 20.74
N ASN A 176 1.19 -4.30 21.44
CA ASN A 176 0.14 -3.62 22.21
C ASN A 176 -1.04 -3.07 21.37
N ILE A 177 -1.11 -3.36 20.07
CA ILE A 177 -2.14 -2.91 19.13
C ILE A 177 -2.82 -4.08 18.40
N LEU A 178 -2.14 -5.21 18.23
CA LEU A 178 -2.63 -6.38 17.49
C LEU A 178 -2.67 -7.61 18.39
N LEU A 179 -3.85 -8.22 18.50
CA LEU A 179 -4.03 -9.54 19.08
C LEU A 179 -4.13 -10.57 17.94
N SER A 180 -3.06 -11.34 17.68
CA SER A 180 -3.05 -12.31 16.58
C SER A 180 -3.88 -13.56 16.91
N VAL A 181 -4.26 -14.30 15.87
CA VAL A 181 -4.92 -15.60 16.05
C VAL A 181 -4.05 -16.57 16.84
N ASP A 182 -2.73 -16.55 16.63
CA ASP A 182 -1.79 -17.43 17.30
C ASP A 182 -1.67 -17.09 18.79
N ASP A 183 -1.69 -15.80 19.15
CA ASP A 183 -1.74 -15.36 20.56
C ASP A 183 -3.00 -15.90 21.25
N ILE A 184 -4.16 -15.77 20.60
CA ILE A 184 -5.43 -16.27 21.14
C ILE A 184 -5.37 -17.80 21.29
N GLN A 185 -4.77 -18.52 20.35
CA GLN A 185 -4.56 -19.97 20.43
C GLN A 185 -3.67 -20.36 21.62
N GLY A 186 -2.53 -19.68 21.78
CA GLY A 186 -1.60 -19.92 22.90
C GLY A 186 -2.24 -19.74 24.27
N HIS A 187 -3.11 -18.73 24.43
CA HIS A 187 -3.73 -18.42 25.72
C HIS A 187 -5.04 -19.18 26.00
N LEU A 188 -5.89 -19.38 24.99
CA LEU A 188 -7.23 -19.96 25.19
C LEU A 188 -7.37 -21.44 24.78
N GLY A 189 -6.40 -22.01 24.07
CA GLY A 189 -6.40 -23.43 23.68
C GLY A 189 -7.64 -23.84 22.89
N GLU A 190 -8.35 -24.88 23.34
CA GLU A 190 -9.54 -25.40 22.65
C GLU A 190 -10.69 -24.38 22.51
N LEU A 191 -10.72 -23.35 23.36
CA LEU A 191 -11.74 -22.32 23.33
C LEU A 191 -11.43 -21.21 22.30
N SER A 192 -10.22 -21.16 21.75
CA SER A 192 -9.77 -20.09 20.85
C SER A 192 -10.64 -19.99 19.60
N GLY A 193 -11.02 -21.11 18.99
CA GLY A 193 -11.89 -21.12 17.81
C GLY A 193 -13.25 -20.46 18.08
N ILE A 194 -13.85 -20.75 19.24
CA ILE A 194 -15.12 -20.14 19.64
C ILE A 194 -14.95 -18.65 19.98
N PHE A 195 -13.86 -18.29 20.65
CA PHE A 195 -13.55 -16.91 20.99
C PHE A 195 -13.37 -16.05 19.73
N ILE A 196 -12.56 -16.50 18.77
CA ILE A 196 -12.31 -15.84 17.47
C ILE A 196 -13.62 -15.70 16.70
N TYR A 197 -14.43 -16.77 16.65
CA TYR A 197 -15.71 -16.78 15.95
C TYR A 197 -16.67 -15.69 16.46
N PHE A 198 -16.77 -15.54 17.79
CA PHE A 198 -17.60 -14.48 18.36
C PHE A 198 -16.96 -13.10 18.23
N LEU A 199 -15.64 -12.99 18.37
CA LEU A 199 -14.94 -11.71 18.23
C LEU A 199 -15.10 -11.10 16.83
N LYS A 200 -15.12 -11.94 15.78
CA LYS A 200 -15.45 -11.53 14.40
C LYS A 200 -16.86 -10.98 14.22
N GLN A 201 -17.79 -11.33 15.12
CA GLN A 201 -19.19 -10.91 15.08
C GLN A 201 -19.51 -9.79 16.07
N CYS A 202 -18.53 -9.35 16.85
CA CYS A 202 -18.70 -8.24 17.78
C CYS A 202 -18.76 -6.91 17.04
N ASN A 203 -19.82 -6.14 17.28
CA ASN A 203 -19.91 -4.74 16.85
C ASN A 203 -19.28 -3.80 17.89
N SER A 204 -18.06 -4.12 18.37
CA SER A 204 -17.33 -3.23 19.28
C SER A 204 -16.49 -2.26 18.46
N LYS A 205 -16.57 -0.95 18.75
CA LYS A 205 -15.68 0.05 18.13
C LYS A 205 -14.20 -0.18 18.49
N ALA A 206 -13.94 -0.87 19.60
CA ALA A 206 -12.60 -1.12 20.12
C ALA A 206 -11.95 -2.39 19.55
N VAL A 207 -12.61 -3.11 18.64
CA VAL A 207 -12.09 -4.35 18.06
C VAL A 207 -12.37 -4.36 16.56
N LEU A 208 -11.30 -4.33 15.76
CA LEU A 208 -11.38 -4.45 14.31
C LEU A 208 -10.70 -5.74 13.86
N CYS A 209 -11.42 -6.59 13.12
CA CYS A 209 -10.84 -7.79 12.52
C CYS A 209 -10.03 -7.42 11.27
N SER A 210 -8.76 -7.84 11.22
CA SER A 210 -7.92 -7.72 10.02
C SER A 210 -7.52 -9.10 9.54
N ASN A 211 -7.96 -9.47 8.34
CA ASN A 211 -7.56 -10.73 7.71
C ASN A 211 -6.10 -10.66 7.26
N GLU A 212 -5.64 -9.48 6.80
CA GLU A 212 -4.28 -9.22 6.35
C GLU A 212 -3.24 -9.43 7.46
N LEU A 213 -3.56 -9.03 8.69
CA LEU A 213 -2.70 -9.25 9.84
C LEU A 213 -2.91 -10.61 10.53
N ASN A 214 -3.93 -11.37 10.11
CA ASN A 214 -4.39 -12.58 10.78
C ASN A 214 -4.68 -12.36 12.28
N GLY A 215 -5.48 -11.35 12.60
CA GLY A 215 -5.73 -10.96 13.98
C GLY A 215 -6.76 -9.85 14.16
N PHE A 216 -6.76 -9.28 15.35
CA PHE A 216 -7.68 -8.23 15.78
C PHE A 216 -6.92 -7.01 16.26
N ILE A 217 -7.20 -5.86 15.66
CA ILE A 217 -6.71 -4.56 16.10
C ILE A 217 -7.58 -4.13 17.27
N ILE A 218 -6.95 -3.89 18.42
CA ILE A 218 -7.64 -3.56 19.66
C ILE A 218 -7.38 -2.09 20.02
N GLY A 219 -8.42 -1.38 20.42
CA GLY A 219 -8.36 0.04 20.72
C GLY A 219 -8.59 0.91 19.49
N ASP A 220 -7.71 1.89 19.27
CA ASP A 220 -7.83 2.80 18.14
C ASP A 220 -7.40 2.12 16.82
N SER A 221 -8.34 2.04 15.88
CA SER A 221 -8.12 1.48 14.55
C SER A 221 -7.90 2.55 13.48
N SER A 222 -7.83 3.84 13.85
CA SER A 222 -7.66 4.96 12.91
C SER A 222 -6.41 4.81 12.05
N TRP A 223 -5.30 4.39 12.66
CA TRP A 223 -4.03 4.15 11.96
C TRP A 223 -4.15 3.11 10.85
N TYR A 224 -4.95 2.07 11.07
CA TYR A 224 -5.13 0.99 10.10
C TYR A 224 -5.90 1.50 8.88
N ILE A 225 -6.96 2.29 9.11
CA ILE A 225 -7.74 2.90 8.03
C ILE A 225 -6.86 3.85 7.21
N GLN A 226 -6.11 4.74 7.89
CA GLN A 226 -5.18 5.66 7.24
C GLN A 226 -4.09 4.93 6.46
N LEU A 227 -3.57 3.82 6.98
CA LEU A 227 -2.55 3.03 6.30
C LEU A 227 -3.10 2.34 5.04
N ILE A 228 -4.32 1.81 5.08
CA ILE A 228 -4.94 1.22 3.90
C ILE A 228 -5.14 2.29 2.82
N GLU A 229 -5.64 3.48 3.19
CA GLU A 229 -5.77 4.62 2.27
C GLU A 229 -4.42 5.05 1.69
N TYR A 230 -3.38 5.12 2.53
CA TYR A 230 -2.02 5.41 2.10
C TYR A 230 -1.50 4.36 1.09
N ILE A 231 -1.68 3.07 1.37
CA ILE A 231 -1.27 1.97 0.48
C ILE A 231 -1.96 2.08 -0.90
N ASP A 232 -3.19 2.56 -0.94
CA ASP A 232 -3.90 2.79 -2.18
C ASP A 232 -3.27 3.90 -3.02
N THR A 233 -2.66 4.92 -2.41
CA THR A 233 -1.90 5.97 -3.11
C THR A 233 -0.53 5.54 -3.63
N LEU A 234 0.05 4.47 -3.07
CA LEU A 234 1.35 3.98 -3.50
C LEU A 234 1.34 3.46 -4.95
N PRO A 235 2.47 3.58 -5.67
CA PRO A 235 2.59 3.12 -7.06
C PRO A 235 2.22 1.64 -7.22
N ASP A 236 1.64 1.30 -8.38
CA ASP A 236 1.33 -0.11 -8.72
C ASP A 236 2.58 -1.01 -8.72
N MET A 237 3.77 -0.42 -8.90
CA MET A 237 5.06 -1.08 -8.92
C MET A 237 6.17 -0.14 -8.43
N PHE A 238 7.08 -0.63 -7.57
CA PHE A 238 8.24 0.12 -7.04
C PHE A 238 9.43 -0.80 -6.71
N GLU A 239 10.63 -0.22 -6.56
CA GLU A 239 11.84 -1.00 -6.20
C GLU A 239 11.84 -1.36 -4.72
N ALA A 240 12.32 -2.55 -4.36
CA ALA A 240 12.34 -3.02 -2.97
C ALA A 240 13.13 -2.09 -2.03
N SER A 241 14.13 -1.37 -2.56
CA SER A 241 14.88 -0.34 -1.82
C SER A 241 14.02 0.83 -1.35
N ASP A 242 12.90 1.11 -2.02
CA ASP A 242 12.03 2.25 -1.72
C ASP A 242 11.04 1.94 -0.57
N LEU A 243 10.95 0.68 -0.14
CA LEU A 243 9.99 0.25 0.88
C LEU A 243 10.17 1.00 2.21
N GLU A 244 11.41 1.17 2.67
CA GLU A 244 11.73 1.89 3.91
C GLU A 244 11.33 3.37 3.80
N LEU A 245 11.45 3.97 2.61
CA LEU A 245 11.00 5.34 2.39
C LEU A 245 9.48 5.45 2.56
N TYR A 246 8.71 4.53 1.97
CA TYR A 246 7.25 4.54 2.11
C TYR A 246 6.79 4.31 3.56
N VAL A 247 7.44 3.38 4.27
CA VAL A 247 7.14 3.16 5.70
C VAL A 247 7.48 4.40 6.51
N SER A 248 8.66 4.99 6.31
CA SER A 248 9.10 6.20 7.01
C SER A 248 8.19 7.40 6.74
N SER A 249 7.75 7.60 5.49
CA SER A 249 6.80 8.65 5.11
C SER A 249 5.47 8.51 5.84
N PHE A 250 4.88 7.31 5.85
CA PHE A 250 3.64 7.06 6.57
C PHE A 250 3.78 7.31 8.08
N MET A 251 4.89 6.84 8.67
CA MET A 251 5.15 7.01 10.10
C MET A 251 5.32 8.49 10.50
N ALA A 252 5.92 9.32 9.64
CA ALA A 252 6.08 10.74 9.88
C ALA A 252 4.75 11.51 9.77
N GLU A 253 3.88 11.14 8.83
CA GLU A 253 2.62 11.85 8.56
C GLU A 253 1.49 11.47 9.52
N SER A 254 1.39 10.18 9.88
CA SER A 254 0.24 9.66 10.63
C SER A 254 0.15 10.14 12.08
N LYS A 255 1.24 10.68 12.67
CA LYS A 255 1.34 11.05 14.10
C LYS A 255 0.94 9.93 15.09
N ILE A 256 0.69 8.71 14.62
CA ILE A 256 0.24 7.58 15.44
C ILE A 256 1.42 6.65 15.70
N LYS A 257 1.57 6.23 16.96
CA LYS A 257 2.64 5.33 17.40
C LYS A 257 2.26 3.88 17.04
N VAL A 258 2.57 3.44 15.82
CA VAL A 258 2.42 2.06 15.36
C VAL A 258 3.79 1.38 15.25
N ASP A 259 3.86 0.07 15.51
CA ASP A 259 5.07 -0.70 15.20
C ASP A 259 5.30 -0.72 13.68
N SER A 260 6.48 -0.29 13.24
CA SER A 260 6.85 -0.27 11.82
C SER A 260 6.73 -1.64 11.17
N ASN A 261 6.96 -2.74 11.92
CA ASN A 261 6.80 -4.10 11.39
C ASN A 261 5.37 -4.40 10.95
N LEU A 262 4.36 -3.83 11.60
CA LEU A 262 2.96 -3.98 11.19
C LEU A 262 2.69 -3.24 9.87
N VAL A 263 3.27 -2.05 9.72
CA VAL A 263 3.20 -1.26 8.48
C VAL A 263 3.85 -2.04 7.33
N TYR A 264 5.06 -2.55 7.56
CA TYR A 264 5.76 -3.44 6.63
C TYR A 264 4.88 -4.62 6.18
N LYS A 265 4.34 -5.37 7.15
CA LYS A 265 3.51 -6.54 6.88
C LYS A 265 2.30 -6.18 6.02
N LEU A 266 1.63 -5.07 6.30
CA LEU A 266 0.44 -4.65 5.55
C LEU A 266 0.74 -4.24 4.12
N ILE A 267 1.83 -3.50 3.89
CA ILE A 267 2.28 -3.18 2.54
C ILE A 267 2.59 -4.50 1.81
N LEU A 268 3.39 -5.38 2.41
CA LEU A 268 3.83 -6.61 1.76
C LEU A 268 2.69 -7.60 1.47
N VAL A 269 1.60 -7.59 2.24
CA VAL A 269 0.41 -8.40 1.95
C VAL A 269 -0.31 -7.95 0.68
N LYS A 270 -0.22 -6.66 0.31
CA LYS A 270 -0.89 -6.10 -0.88
C LYS A 270 -0.04 -6.16 -2.15
N TYR A 271 1.23 -6.56 -2.04
CA TYR A 271 2.18 -6.57 -3.16
C TYR A 271 2.82 -7.95 -3.34
N ASN A 272 3.07 -8.30 -4.59
CA ASN A 272 3.84 -9.47 -4.96
C ASN A 272 5.30 -9.07 -5.11
N SER A 273 6.22 -9.87 -4.55
CA SER A 273 7.65 -9.69 -4.78
C SER A 273 8.07 -10.40 -6.07
N THR A 274 8.85 -9.74 -6.93
CA THR A 274 9.47 -10.34 -8.11
C THR A 274 10.83 -9.70 -8.34
N GLY A 275 11.89 -10.45 -8.02
CA GLY A 275 13.26 -9.93 -8.01
C GLY A 275 13.40 -8.74 -7.06
N SER A 276 13.90 -7.61 -7.57
CA SER A 276 14.11 -6.38 -6.83
C SER A 276 12.90 -5.45 -6.78
N PHE A 277 11.70 -5.92 -7.15
CA PHE A 277 10.48 -5.09 -7.24
C PHE A 277 9.31 -5.67 -6.46
N PHE A 278 8.43 -4.77 -6.02
CA PHE A 278 7.10 -5.07 -5.50
C PHE A 278 6.04 -4.60 -6.49
N SER A 279 4.97 -5.39 -6.69
CA SER A 279 3.83 -5.00 -7.54
C SER A 279 2.47 -5.45 -7.03
N LYS A 280 1.45 -4.56 -7.08
CA LYS A 280 0.07 -4.88 -6.67
C LYS A 280 -0.55 -6.01 -7.49
N LYS A 281 -0.20 -6.06 -8.78
CA LYS A 281 -0.65 -7.08 -9.75
C LYS A 281 0.53 -7.92 -10.20
N LYS A 282 0.25 -9.11 -10.75
CA LYS A 282 1.25 -9.92 -11.43
C LYS A 282 1.89 -9.10 -12.55
N LEU A 283 3.22 -9.04 -12.57
CA LEU A 283 3.95 -8.32 -13.61
C LEU A 283 3.70 -8.94 -14.98
N ASN A 284 3.28 -8.11 -15.92
CA ASN A 284 3.24 -8.48 -17.33
C ASN A 284 4.59 -8.16 -18.00
N LYS A 285 4.79 -8.68 -19.21
CA LYS A 285 6.03 -8.45 -19.97
C LYS A 285 6.30 -6.97 -20.27
N ALA A 286 5.25 -6.16 -20.50
CA ALA A 286 5.41 -4.74 -20.77
C ALA A 286 6.00 -4.00 -19.55
N ASN A 287 5.54 -4.31 -18.34
CA ASN A 287 6.06 -3.71 -17.11
C ASN A 287 7.54 -4.04 -16.92
N ILE A 288 7.93 -5.30 -17.16
CA ILE A 288 9.32 -5.75 -17.11
C ILE A 288 10.16 -4.95 -18.11
N TYR A 289 9.68 -4.81 -19.35
CA TYR A 289 10.42 -4.10 -20.40
C TYR A 289 10.61 -2.63 -20.07
N MET A 290 9.54 -1.95 -19.64
CA MET A 290 9.61 -0.53 -19.26
C MET A 290 10.58 -0.30 -18.10
N ALA A 291 10.58 -1.16 -17.08
CA ALA A 291 11.50 -1.04 -15.95
C ALA A 291 12.97 -1.21 -16.36
N VAL A 292 13.28 -2.22 -17.20
CA VAL A 292 14.63 -2.42 -17.75
C VAL A 292 15.06 -1.22 -18.59
N LEU A 293 14.19 -0.72 -19.47
CA LEU A 293 14.49 0.43 -20.33
C LEU A 293 14.75 1.69 -19.51
N LYS A 294 13.91 1.95 -18.50
CA LYS A 294 14.03 3.12 -17.64
C LYS A 294 15.35 3.15 -16.88
N LYS A 295 15.79 1.99 -16.38
CA LYS A 295 17.00 1.86 -15.56
C LYS A 295 18.29 1.82 -16.37
N TYR A 296 18.32 1.04 -17.45
CA TYR A 296 19.57 0.74 -18.17
C TYR A 296 19.70 1.43 -19.53
N TYR A 297 18.61 1.98 -20.08
CA TYR A 297 18.57 2.57 -21.41
C TYR A 297 18.05 4.01 -21.43
N PRO A 298 18.58 4.94 -20.60
CA PRO A 298 18.11 6.33 -20.56
C PRO A 298 18.30 7.09 -21.87
N ASN A 299 19.23 6.63 -22.72
CA ASN A 299 19.49 7.20 -24.05
C ASN A 299 18.84 6.38 -25.17
N GLY A 300 18.00 5.41 -24.84
CA GLY A 300 17.35 4.48 -25.76
C GLY A 300 18.15 3.21 -26.07
N ILE A 301 17.43 2.19 -26.53
CA ILE A 301 17.92 0.87 -26.91
C ILE A 301 17.94 0.70 -28.42
N LYS A 302 18.93 -0.01 -28.97
CA LYS A 302 18.94 -0.39 -30.39
C LYS A 302 18.24 -1.74 -30.55
N LEU A 303 17.19 -1.78 -31.36
CA LEU A 303 16.42 -2.99 -31.62
C LEU A 303 17.00 -3.79 -32.80
N PHE A 304 16.68 -5.08 -32.85
CA PHE A 304 17.16 -6.03 -33.85
C PHE A 304 18.70 -6.15 -33.90
N ASP A 305 19.33 -5.94 -32.75
CA ASP A 305 20.76 -6.09 -32.53
C ASP A 305 20.96 -7.19 -31.48
N ASP A 306 21.54 -8.32 -31.88
CA ASP A 306 21.61 -9.54 -31.06
C ASP A 306 22.40 -9.31 -29.76
N PHE A 307 23.42 -8.44 -29.80
CA PHE A 307 24.22 -8.13 -28.62
C PHE A 307 23.42 -7.27 -27.63
N GLU A 308 22.67 -6.28 -28.12
CA GLU A 308 21.79 -5.47 -27.27
C GLU A 308 20.63 -6.29 -26.70
N MET A 309 20.07 -7.24 -27.46
CA MET A 309 19.02 -8.13 -26.96
C MET A 309 19.53 -9.09 -25.88
N MET A 310 20.76 -9.59 -26.03
CA MET A 310 21.43 -10.39 -25.00
C MET A 310 21.60 -9.58 -23.70
N ARG A 311 22.06 -8.32 -23.78
CA ARG A 311 22.18 -7.42 -22.62
C ARG A 311 20.84 -7.14 -21.97
N PHE A 312 19.82 -6.84 -22.77
CA PHE A 312 18.47 -6.62 -22.28
C PHE A 312 17.93 -7.80 -21.48
N ARG A 313 18.13 -9.04 -21.98
CA ARG A 313 17.73 -10.27 -21.27
C ARG A 313 18.47 -10.44 -19.94
N ASN A 314 19.77 -10.16 -19.92
CA ASN A 314 20.56 -10.21 -18.69
C ASN A 314 20.06 -9.18 -17.67
N TYR A 315 19.81 -7.94 -18.09
CA TYR A 315 19.25 -6.91 -17.20
C TYR A 315 17.85 -7.26 -16.68
N ALA A 316 17.00 -7.86 -17.51
CA ALA A 316 15.71 -8.35 -17.05
C ALA A 316 15.86 -9.45 -16.00
N LYS A 317 16.81 -10.37 -16.19
CA LYS A 317 17.12 -11.43 -15.23
C LYS A 317 17.71 -10.88 -13.93
N ASP A 318 18.58 -9.88 -14.02
CA ASP A 318 19.20 -9.24 -12.87
C ASP A 318 18.16 -8.51 -12.00
N LEU A 319 17.20 -7.83 -12.63
CA LEU A 319 16.14 -7.10 -11.92
C LEU A 319 15.01 -7.99 -11.40
N PHE A 320 14.60 -9.01 -12.16
CA PHE A 320 13.36 -9.74 -11.89
C PHE A 320 13.59 -11.24 -11.57
N GLY A 321 14.83 -11.72 -11.63
CA GLY A 321 15.16 -13.12 -11.45
C GLY A 321 14.77 -13.99 -12.65
N ASN A 322 14.29 -15.21 -12.39
CA ASN A 322 13.87 -16.15 -13.44
C ASN A 322 12.49 -15.79 -14.02
N VAL A 323 12.41 -14.66 -14.73
CA VAL A 323 11.23 -14.30 -15.52
C VAL A 323 11.28 -14.92 -16.91
N GLU A 324 10.16 -15.50 -17.34
CA GLU A 324 10.03 -16.08 -18.68
C GLU A 324 9.85 -15.00 -19.75
N LEU A 325 10.93 -14.73 -20.47
CA LEU A 325 10.91 -13.92 -21.68
C LEU A 325 10.69 -14.80 -22.91
N PRO A 326 10.03 -14.28 -23.97
CA PRO A 326 9.95 -15.00 -25.25
C PRO A 326 11.34 -15.45 -25.72
N GLU A 327 11.47 -16.64 -26.29
CA GLU A 327 12.76 -17.09 -26.84
C GLU A 327 13.17 -16.27 -28.06
N ASN A 328 12.19 -15.83 -28.86
CA ASN A 328 12.43 -15.04 -30.06
C ASN A 328 12.62 -13.56 -29.74
N ASP A 329 13.83 -13.04 -29.99
CA ASP A 329 14.18 -11.63 -29.82
C ASP A 329 13.31 -10.69 -30.65
N ARG A 330 12.82 -11.14 -31.82
CA ARG A 330 11.93 -10.31 -32.66
C ARG A 330 10.62 -9.98 -31.95
N THR A 331 10.09 -10.91 -31.15
CA THR A 331 8.88 -10.69 -30.36
C THR A 331 9.10 -9.65 -29.26
N ILE A 332 10.28 -9.67 -28.62
CA ILE A 332 10.68 -8.66 -27.63
C ILE A 332 10.85 -7.29 -28.32
N CYS A 333 11.61 -7.24 -29.42
CA CYS A 333 11.83 -6.02 -30.19
C CYS A 333 10.51 -5.37 -30.64
N ALA A 334 9.59 -6.15 -31.23
CA ALA A 334 8.30 -5.63 -31.67
C ALA A 334 7.53 -5.00 -30.50
N ARG A 335 7.48 -5.69 -29.35
CA ARG A 335 6.78 -5.18 -28.18
C ARG A 335 7.46 -3.95 -27.56
N ILE A 336 8.79 -3.89 -27.56
CA ILE A 336 9.50 -2.68 -27.12
C ILE A 336 9.18 -1.52 -28.06
N ALA A 337 9.21 -1.73 -29.38
CA ALA A 337 8.91 -0.69 -30.37
C ALA A 337 7.49 -0.12 -30.21
N GLU A 338 6.51 -0.92 -29.77
CA GLU A 338 5.15 -0.46 -29.46
C GLU A 338 5.08 0.43 -28.20
N LEU A 339 5.97 0.21 -27.23
CA LEU A 339 5.99 0.92 -25.95
C LEU A 339 6.89 2.16 -25.97
N THR A 340 7.63 2.39 -27.05
CA THR A 340 8.72 3.37 -27.13
C THR A 340 8.63 4.22 -28.39
N VAL A 341 9.45 5.26 -28.46
CA VAL A 341 9.50 6.20 -29.57
C VAL A 341 10.82 6.05 -30.31
N LEU A 342 10.78 6.01 -31.64
CA LEU A 342 11.98 5.99 -32.49
C LEU A 342 12.80 7.27 -32.24
N CYS A 343 14.06 7.13 -31.85
CA CYS A 343 14.97 8.26 -31.56
C CYS A 343 16.26 8.25 -32.39
N GLY A 344 16.46 7.23 -33.22
CA GLY A 344 17.62 7.10 -34.09
C GLY A 344 17.49 5.92 -35.03
N ARG A 345 18.53 5.60 -35.80
CA ARG A 345 18.50 4.48 -36.74
C ARG A 345 18.35 3.14 -36.00
N GLY A 346 17.11 2.62 -35.96
CA GLY A 346 16.76 1.42 -35.21
C GLY A 346 16.85 1.58 -33.69
N LYS A 347 16.92 2.83 -33.18
CA LYS A 347 17.07 3.13 -31.76
C LYS A 347 15.78 3.71 -31.20
N TYR A 348 15.36 3.27 -30.03
CA TYR A 348 14.07 3.59 -29.44
C TYR A 348 14.23 4.01 -27.97
N ILE A 349 13.47 5.00 -27.53
CA ILE A 349 13.52 5.59 -26.17
C ILE A 349 12.13 5.60 -25.53
N LEU A 350 12.06 5.55 -24.21
CA LEU A 350 10.79 5.68 -23.51
C LEU A 350 10.20 7.09 -23.68
N PRO A 351 8.86 7.22 -23.82
CA PRO A 351 8.23 8.53 -23.99
C PRO A 351 8.48 9.52 -22.85
N ASP A 352 8.58 9.03 -21.60
CA ASP A 352 8.81 9.85 -20.41
C ASP A 352 10.24 10.43 -20.33
N GLN A 353 11.16 9.95 -21.16
CA GLN A 353 12.55 10.40 -21.24
C GLN A 353 12.78 11.44 -22.36
N ILE A 354 11.74 11.80 -23.12
CA ILE A 354 11.85 12.74 -24.24
C ILE A 354 11.64 14.17 -23.73
N ARG A 355 12.67 15.02 -23.83
CA ARG A 355 12.53 16.46 -23.64
C ARG A 355 11.88 17.07 -24.89
N LEU A 356 10.72 17.70 -24.71
CA LEU A 356 9.92 18.33 -25.75
C LEU A 356 9.64 19.79 -25.42
N ASP A 357 9.51 20.61 -26.48
CA ASP A 357 9.02 21.97 -26.41
C ASP A 357 7.69 22.03 -27.18
N GLU A 358 6.58 22.22 -26.46
CA GLU A 358 5.24 22.12 -27.05
C GLU A 358 4.95 23.29 -28.01
N GLU A 359 5.55 24.47 -27.79
CA GLU A 359 5.45 25.60 -28.72
C GLU A 359 6.12 25.28 -30.06
N LEU A 360 7.37 24.78 -30.04
CA LEU A 360 8.06 24.34 -31.25
C LEU A 360 7.32 23.19 -31.95
N LEU A 361 6.78 22.22 -31.22
CA LEU A 361 5.97 21.15 -31.81
C LEU A 361 4.71 21.69 -32.51
N ASN A 362 4.03 22.66 -31.90
CA ASN A 362 2.89 23.33 -32.51
C ASN A 362 3.30 24.11 -33.76
N ASN A 363 4.46 24.78 -33.75
CA ASN A 363 4.98 25.48 -34.93
C ASN A 363 5.29 24.51 -36.08
N ILE A 364 5.87 23.34 -35.77
CA ILE A 364 6.11 22.27 -36.76
C ILE A 364 4.77 21.76 -37.31
N HIS A 365 3.79 21.49 -36.44
CA HIS A 365 2.46 21.04 -36.84
C HIS A 365 1.75 22.08 -37.73
N GLN A 366 1.83 23.36 -37.37
CA GLN A 366 1.25 24.46 -38.15
C GLN A 366 1.92 24.57 -39.52
N PHE A 367 3.25 24.49 -39.58
CA PHE A 367 3.99 24.46 -40.84
C PHE A 367 3.56 23.30 -41.75
N ILE A 368 3.37 22.11 -41.19
CA ILE A 368 2.86 20.95 -41.93
C ILE A 368 1.47 21.23 -42.48
N THR A 369 0.58 21.78 -41.65
CA THR A 369 -0.83 22.01 -42.00
C THR A 369 -0.98 23.08 -43.09
N ASP A 370 -0.25 24.18 -42.94
CA ASP A 370 -0.30 25.35 -43.83
C ASP A 370 0.47 25.14 -45.14
N SER A 371 1.31 24.11 -45.25
CA SER A 371 2.01 23.81 -46.49
C SER A 371 1.02 23.41 -47.57
N ASP A 372 1.14 23.91 -48.80
CA ASP A 372 0.29 23.45 -49.91
C ASP A 372 0.58 21.99 -50.32
N ARG A 373 1.75 21.44 -49.94
CA ARG A 373 2.18 20.08 -50.29
C ARG A 373 1.48 19.04 -49.42
N ASN A 374 0.98 17.96 -50.05
CA ASN A 374 0.35 16.83 -49.34
C ASN A 374 1.38 15.89 -48.66
N ILE A 375 2.58 15.81 -49.22
CA ILE A 375 3.66 14.93 -48.75
C ILE A 375 4.83 15.79 -48.30
N ILE A 376 5.33 15.55 -47.10
CA ILE A 376 6.45 16.29 -46.51
C ILE A 376 7.52 15.31 -46.02
N MET A 377 8.78 15.59 -46.35
CA MET A 377 9.94 14.77 -45.95
C MET A 377 10.39 15.09 -44.52
N PHE A 378 10.74 14.07 -43.73
CA PHE A 378 11.31 14.32 -42.38
C PHE A 378 12.68 15.00 -42.43
N SER A 379 13.46 14.79 -43.49
CA SER A 379 14.73 15.50 -43.68
C SER A 379 14.52 17.00 -43.82
N GLU A 380 13.52 17.41 -44.60
CA GLU A 380 13.18 18.81 -44.80
C GLU A 380 12.71 19.45 -43.48
N LEU A 381 11.78 18.81 -42.79
CA LEU A 381 11.29 19.30 -41.49
C LEU A 381 12.43 19.41 -40.48
N PHE A 382 13.32 18.42 -40.43
CA PHE A 382 14.43 18.44 -39.50
C PHE A 382 15.42 19.57 -39.81
N GLU A 383 15.83 19.75 -41.07
CA GLU A 383 16.77 20.81 -41.43
C GLU A 383 16.18 22.21 -41.22
N ARG A 384 14.87 22.40 -41.49
CA ARG A 384 14.19 23.68 -41.27
C ARG A 384 14.16 24.09 -39.79
N PHE A 385 13.85 23.17 -38.89
CA PHE A 385 13.69 23.44 -37.46
C PHE A 385 14.92 23.04 -36.62
N LYS A 386 16.04 22.70 -37.27
CA LYS A 386 17.20 22.04 -36.66
C LYS A 386 17.75 22.76 -35.44
N SER A 387 17.98 24.08 -35.56
CA SER A 387 18.56 24.88 -34.49
C SER A 387 17.67 24.86 -33.25
N GLU A 388 16.37 25.11 -33.42
CA GLU A 388 15.41 25.10 -32.32
C GLU A 388 15.23 23.71 -31.70
N LEU A 389 15.21 22.66 -32.54
CA LEU A 389 15.10 21.28 -32.07
C LEU A 389 16.29 20.88 -31.19
N ILE A 390 17.52 21.21 -31.61
CA ILE A 390 18.73 20.91 -30.84
C ILE A 390 18.78 21.71 -29.53
N ASP A 391 18.42 23.00 -29.59
CA ASP A 391 18.53 23.90 -28.44
C ASP A 391 17.45 23.64 -27.38
N LYS A 392 16.19 23.45 -27.81
CA LYS A 392 15.02 23.39 -26.91
C LYS A 392 14.61 21.97 -26.53
N THR A 393 14.96 20.97 -27.33
CA THR A 393 14.43 19.60 -27.18
C THR A 393 15.53 18.56 -27.06
N SER A 394 15.17 17.28 -27.03
CA SER A 394 16.11 16.15 -27.15
C SER A 394 16.26 15.65 -28.59
N ILE A 395 15.50 16.21 -29.54
CA ILE A 395 15.43 15.79 -30.93
C ILE A 395 16.67 16.29 -31.68
N ASN A 396 17.60 15.40 -31.96
CA ASN A 396 18.89 15.73 -32.59
C ASN A 396 19.08 15.12 -33.99
N ASN A 397 18.07 14.41 -34.52
CA ASN A 397 18.12 13.82 -35.85
C ASN A 397 16.71 13.60 -36.43
N ARG A 398 16.62 13.43 -37.75
CA ARG A 398 15.35 13.24 -38.47
C ARG A 398 14.54 12.01 -38.03
N PHE A 399 15.18 10.92 -37.60
CA PHE A 399 14.47 9.72 -37.13
C PHE A 399 13.80 9.99 -35.78
N TYR A 400 14.45 10.81 -34.94
CA TYR A 400 13.87 11.22 -33.67
C TYR A 400 12.67 12.14 -33.89
N LEU A 401 12.79 13.11 -34.82
CA LEU A 401 11.66 13.95 -35.18
C LEU A 401 10.48 13.12 -35.72
N GLN A 402 10.76 12.17 -36.62
CA GLN A 402 9.77 11.22 -37.12
C GLN A 402 9.08 10.46 -35.99
N GLY A 403 9.85 9.89 -35.05
CA GLY A 403 9.29 9.14 -33.93
C GLY A 403 8.38 9.99 -33.06
N VAL A 404 8.80 11.21 -32.71
CA VAL A 404 8.01 12.14 -31.90
C VAL A 404 6.73 12.56 -32.62
N LEU A 405 6.81 12.93 -33.89
CA LEU A 405 5.63 13.34 -34.67
C LEU A 405 4.64 12.19 -34.81
N ARG A 406 5.12 10.96 -35.03
CA ARG A 406 4.26 9.78 -35.04
C ARG A 406 3.60 9.58 -33.67
N TYR A 407 4.38 9.58 -32.59
CA TYR A 407 3.85 9.40 -31.23
C TYR A 407 2.78 10.44 -30.87
N LYS A 408 2.91 11.69 -31.33
CA LYS A 408 1.98 12.79 -31.02
C LYS A 408 0.80 12.91 -32.00
N TYR A 409 0.98 12.54 -33.26
CA TYR A 409 0.07 12.88 -34.36
C TYR A 409 -0.30 11.70 -35.27
N GLU A 410 -0.10 10.44 -34.85
CA GLU A 410 -0.50 9.23 -35.63
C GLU A 410 -1.98 9.22 -36.03
N ASN A 411 -2.84 9.93 -35.30
CA ASN A 411 -4.26 10.09 -35.61
C ASN A 411 -4.59 11.25 -36.58
N LYS A 412 -3.61 12.12 -36.91
CA LYS A 412 -3.80 13.29 -37.78
C LYS A 412 -3.14 13.15 -39.13
N PHE A 413 -2.08 12.36 -39.23
CA PHE A 413 -1.29 12.20 -40.44
C PHE A 413 -0.97 10.72 -40.68
N PHE A 414 -0.73 10.38 -41.94
CA PHE A 414 -0.21 9.07 -42.29
C PHE A 414 1.33 9.13 -42.37
N PHE A 415 1.99 8.19 -41.69
CA PHE A 415 3.45 8.16 -41.56
C PHE A 415 4.05 7.02 -42.39
N THR A 416 4.98 7.35 -43.28
CA THR A 416 5.82 6.35 -43.97
C THR A 416 7.23 6.34 -43.37
N LYS A 417 8.15 5.60 -44.01
CA LYS A 417 9.54 5.50 -43.59
C LYS A 417 10.26 6.86 -43.61
N ASP A 418 10.01 7.69 -44.62
CA ASP A 418 10.76 8.93 -44.83
C ASP A 418 9.83 10.16 -44.97
N THR A 419 8.50 9.95 -45.05
CA THR A 419 7.52 11.03 -45.28
C THR A 419 6.35 11.02 -44.32
N LEU A 420 5.74 12.19 -44.19
CA LEU A 420 4.44 12.45 -43.58
C LEU A 420 3.45 12.85 -44.68
N ILE A 421 2.23 12.30 -44.64
CA ILE A 421 1.15 12.57 -45.61
C ILE A 421 -0.06 13.14 -44.86
N LYS A 422 -0.61 14.26 -45.35
CA LYS A 422 -1.70 14.97 -44.68
C LYS A 422 -3.07 14.34 -44.87
N ASP A 423 -3.38 13.86 -46.07
CA ASP A 423 -4.69 13.33 -46.40
C ASP A 423 -4.85 11.85 -46.04
N ILE A 424 -5.53 11.58 -44.93
CA ILE A 424 -5.87 10.22 -44.44
C ILE A 424 -6.97 9.57 -45.31
N ASN A 425 -7.78 10.36 -46.02
CA ASN A 425 -8.98 9.88 -46.76
C ASN A 425 -8.72 9.58 -48.24
N SER A 426 -7.48 9.73 -48.72
CA SER A 426 -7.12 9.22 -50.04
C SER A 426 -7.09 7.68 -49.98
N GLU A 427 -8.18 7.04 -50.42
CA GLU A 427 -8.36 5.57 -50.54
C GLU A 427 -7.32 4.85 -51.43
N GLN A 428 -6.26 5.54 -51.84
CA GLN A 428 -5.08 4.96 -52.45
C GLN A 428 -3.90 5.63 -51.79
N GLY A 429 -3.16 4.90 -50.96
CA GLY A 429 -1.93 5.39 -50.35
C GLY A 429 -1.03 5.96 -51.44
N ILE A 430 -0.94 7.29 -51.50
CA ILE A 430 -0.10 7.99 -52.45
C ILE A 430 1.34 7.76 -51.98
N THR A 431 1.95 6.68 -52.46
CA THR A 431 3.40 6.50 -52.34
C THR A 431 4.08 7.68 -53.03
N LEU A 432 5.29 8.04 -52.59
CA LEU A 432 6.10 9.07 -53.22
C LEU A 432 6.17 8.91 -54.76
N SER A 433 6.15 7.67 -55.25
CA SER A 433 6.06 7.36 -56.68
C SER A 433 4.80 7.91 -57.36
N ILE A 434 3.63 7.81 -56.73
CA ILE A 434 2.36 8.30 -57.29
C ILE A 434 2.34 9.84 -57.29
N ALA A 435 2.90 10.48 -56.26
CA ALA A 435 3.03 11.94 -56.23
C ALA A 435 4.02 12.46 -57.29
N ILE A 436 5.15 11.76 -57.48
CA ILE A 436 6.09 12.07 -58.57
C ILE A 436 5.41 11.86 -59.93
N GLU A 437 4.65 10.77 -60.12
CA GLU A 437 3.90 10.53 -61.36
C GLU A 437 2.83 11.58 -61.63
N ALA A 438 2.11 12.03 -60.60
CA ALA A 438 1.11 13.09 -60.70
C ALA A 438 1.77 14.42 -61.08
N PHE A 439 2.87 14.78 -60.43
CA PHE A 439 3.65 15.97 -60.77
C PHE A 439 4.14 15.93 -62.23
N ILE A 440 4.70 14.81 -62.69
CA ILE A 440 5.14 14.65 -64.09
C ILE A 440 3.95 14.81 -65.05
N LYS A 441 2.77 14.27 -64.72
CA LYS A 441 1.56 14.39 -65.55
C LYS A 441 1.03 15.82 -65.59
N GLU A 442 1.05 16.54 -64.48
CA GLU A 442 0.54 17.90 -64.35
C GLU A 442 1.40 18.93 -65.10
N GLN A 443 2.73 18.73 -65.15
CA GLN A 443 3.62 19.59 -65.91
C GLN A 443 3.42 19.52 -67.42
N GLY A 444 2.82 18.43 -67.94
CA GLY A 444 2.50 18.28 -69.37
C GLY A 444 3.72 18.29 -70.31
N ARG A 445 4.94 18.18 -69.76
CA ARG A 445 6.23 18.24 -70.46
C ARG A 445 7.22 17.25 -69.87
N ILE A 446 8.35 17.04 -70.57
CA ILE A 446 9.47 16.28 -70.01
C ILE A 446 10.00 17.02 -68.78
N VAL A 447 10.00 16.34 -67.64
CA VAL A 447 10.55 16.81 -66.35
C VAL A 447 11.91 16.14 -66.13
N THR A 448 12.91 16.92 -65.78
CA THR A 448 14.28 16.47 -65.52
C THR A 448 14.43 15.91 -64.10
N LYS A 449 15.47 15.10 -63.88
CA LYS A 449 15.77 14.57 -62.53
C LYS A 449 16.08 15.67 -61.52
N ASP A 450 16.61 16.81 -61.96
CA ASP A 450 16.93 17.93 -61.08
C ASP A 450 15.68 18.69 -60.67
N GLU A 451 14.69 18.85 -61.56
CA GLU A 451 13.37 19.42 -61.22
C GLU A 451 12.59 18.54 -60.23
N ILE A 452 12.65 17.21 -60.39
CA ILE A 452 12.05 16.28 -59.42
C ILE A 452 12.78 16.36 -58.08
N ARG A 453 14.10 16.59 -58.09
CA ARG A 453 14.86 16.77 -56.85
C ARG A 453 14.54 18.09 -56.17
N GLU A 454 14.39 19.19 -56.90
CA GLU A 454 13.98 20.47 -56.30
C GLU A 454 12.59 20.38 -55.65
N GLU A 455 11.66 19.64 -56.27
CA GLU A 455 10.30 19.51 -55.74
C GLU A 455 10.20 18.51 -54.56
N PHE A 456 11.00 17.43 -54.57
CA PHE A 456 10.84 16.30 -53.64
C PHE A 456 12.08 15.94 -52.79
N SER A 457 13.20 16.67 -52.85
CA SER A 457 14.40 16.45 -52.01
C SER A 457 14.60 17.58 -51.01
#